data_AF-H5XNX2-F1
#
_entry.id   AF-H5XNX2-F1
#
_cell.length_a   1.000
_cell.length_b   1.000
_cell.length_c   1.000
_cell.angle_alpha   90.00
_cell.angle_beta   90.00
_cell.angle_gamma   90.00
#
_symmetry.space_group_name_H-M   'P 1'
#
loop_
_entity.id
_entity.type
_entity.pdbx_description
1 polymer ?
#
loop_
_entity_poly.entity_id
_entity_poly.type
_entity_poly.pdbx_seq_one_letter_code
_entity_poly.pdbx_strand_id
1 'polypeptide(L)'
;MPVALGLLVAAAGCGASDPGLGASTGAEGAGSVSSVPVPSTGPTREEAGLDPCALLGARDRSSAGLTSPGEPTTVAGAPACDYVEPGAFGVTVTVDEHTDLEAVKARAPRAEELRVGSAPAVLVADRDADDGTCSVSLAAGRPGVSTVHIDVTTADFQDTAQACARATTVAELIEPEVT
;
A
#
# COMPACT_ATOMS: atom_id res chain seq x y z
N MET A 1 25.63 -7.14 52.45
CA MET A 1 24.96 -6.08 53.24
C MET A 1 23.96 -5.38 52.32
N PRO A 2 22.74 -5.08 52.78
CA PRO A 2 21.52 -5.57 52.15
C PRO A 2 20.65 -4.50 51.45
N VAL A 3 19.76 -4.99 50.57
CA VAL A 3 18.31 -4.68 50.42
C VAL A 3 17.87 -3.24 50.09
N ALA A 4 17.21 -3.09 48.95
CA ALA A 4 15.77 -2.75 48.83
C ALA A 4 15.48 -2.14 47.45
N LEU A 5 14.61 -2.77 46.64
CA LEU A 5 13.79 -2.01 45.70
C LEU A 5 12.40 -2.65 45.65
N GLY A 6 11.42 -1.84 46.04
CA GLY A 6 10.11 -2.26 46.51
C GLY A 6 9.11 -2.59 45.40
N LEU A 7 8.22 -3.53 45.73
CA LEU A 7 6.94 -3.79 45.08
C LEU A 7 5.86 -2.83 45.61
N LEU A 8 5.07 -2.24 44.71
CA LEU A 8 3.74 -1.65 44.93
C LEU A 8 3.00 -1.65 43.56
N VAL A 9 1.70 -1.83 43.35
CA VAL A 9 0.52 -2.40 44.03
C VAL A 9 -0.55 -2.54 42.92
N ALA A 10 -1.52 -3.44 43.12
CA ALA A 10 -2.56 -3.86 42.18
C ALA A 10 -3.59 -2.78 41.78
N ALA A 11 -4.19 -2.97 40.59
CA ALA A 11 -5.52 -2.44 40.24
C ALA A 11 -6.42 -3.60 39.83
N ALA A 12 -7.43 -3.88 40.66
CA ALA A 12 -8.58 -4.71 40.35
C ALA A 12 -9.63 -3.88 39.60
N GLY A 13 -10.27 -4.46 38.60
CA GLY A 13 -11.37 -3.85 37.87
C GLY A 13 -12.19 -4.88 37.11
N CYS A 14 -13.07 -5.59 37.83
CA CYS A 14 -14.14 -6.41 37.25
C CYS A 14 -15.23 -5.49 36.67
N GLY A 15 -15.73 -5.84 35.49
CA GLY A 15 -16.93 -5.25 34.91
C GLY A 15 -17.56 -6.21 33.91
N ALA A 16 -18.33 -7.18 34.42
CA ALA A 16 -19.23 -8.00 33.63
C ALA A 16 -20.58 -7.27 33.49
N SER A 17 -21.17 -7.31 32.29
CA SER A 17 -22.62 -7.20 32.09
C SER A 17 -22.99 -7.85 30.76
N ASP A 18 -23.50 -9.07 30.89
CA ASP A 18 -24.41 -9.72 29.93
C ASP A 18 -25.68 -8.86 29.78
N PRO A 19 -26.34 -8.90 28.61
CA PRO A 19 -27.61 -9.60 28.64
C PRO A 19 -27.96 -10.33 27.33
N GLY A 20 -28.36 -11.59 27.49
CA GLY A 20 -29.73 -11.95 27.12
C GLY A 20 -29.87 -13.02 26.04
N LEU A 21 -29.84 -14.28 26.47
CA LEU A 21 -30.52 -15.37 25.77
C LEU A 21 -32.03 -15.17 25.88
N GLY A 22 -32.64 -14.72 24.79
CA GLY A 22 -34.09 -14.80 24.55
C GLY A 22 -34.38 -15.90 23.54
N ALA A 23 -34.59 -17.13 24.02
CA ALA A 23 -35.23 -18.17 23.22
C ALA A 23 -36.73 -17.88 23.13
N SER A 24 -37.27 -17.83 21.93
CA SER A 24 -38.71 -17.93 21.67
C SER A 24 -38.93 -18.85 20.48
N THR A 25 -39.32 -20.08 20.81
CA THR A 25 -39.92 -21.06 19.93
C THR A 25 -41.30 -20.57 19.49
N GLY A 26 -41.57 -20.56 18.19
CA GLY A 26 -42.93 -20.39 17.70
C GLY A 26 -43.07 -20.07 16.21
N ALA A 27 -43.64 -21.05 15.49
CA ALA A 27 -44.52 -20.93 14.34
C ALA A 27 -43.95 -20.63 12.93
N GLU A 28 -44.19 -21.62 12.07
CA GLU A 28 -44.20 -21.58 10.62
C GLU A 28 -45.10 -20.44 10.08
N GLY A 29 -44.61 -19.74 9.05
CA GLY A 29 -45.40 -18.72 8.34
C GLY A 29 -44.64 -18.19 7.14
N ALA A 30 -45.08 -18.61 5.95
CA ALA A 30 -44.64 -18.08 4.67
C ALA A 30 -44.88 -16.56 4.59
N GLY A 31 -43.87 -15.82 4.13
CA GLY A 31 -43.97 -14.38 3.91
C GLY A 31 -42.77 -13.86 3.13
N SER A 32 -42.94 -13.75 1.82
CA SER A 32 -42.01 -13.06 0.93
C SER A 32 -41.91 -11.59 1.34
N VAL A 33 -40.74 -11.15 1.79
CA VAL A 33 -40.45 -9.74 2.07
C VAL A 33 -39.27 -9.30 1.22
N SER A 34 -39.57 -8.40 0.28
CA SER A 34 -38.58 -7.69 -0.54
C SER A 34 -37.62 -6.94 0.36
N SER A 35 -36.37 -7.37 0.38
CA SER A 35 -35.25 -6.60 0.92
C SER A 35 -34.95 -5.43 -0.03
N VAL A 36 -35.41 -4.24 0.37
CA VAL A 36 -34.96 -2.97 -0.21
C VAL A 36 -33.46 -2.81 0.11
N PRO A 37 -32.58 -2.54 -0.87
CA PRO A 37 -31.18 -2.33 -0.56
C PRO A 37 -31.01 -0.99 0.18
N VAL A 38 -30.38 -1.06 1.36
CA VAL A 38 -29.93 0.11 2.10
C VAL A 38 -28.77 0.73 1.32
N PRO A 39 -28.77 2.04 1.00
CA PRO A 39 -27.62 2.66 0.37
C PRO A 39 -26.48 2.73 1.39
N SER A 40 -25.48 1.87 1.21
CA SER A 40 -24.18 2.01 1.87
C SER A 40 -23.59 3.34 1.45
N THR A 41 -23.64 4.32 2.34
CA THR A 41 -22.88 5.56 2.19
C THR A 41 -21.44 5.23 2.57
N GLY A 42 -20.68 4.68 1.61
CA GLY A 42 -19.22 4.72 1.68
C GLY A 42 -18.76 6.18 1.61
N PRO A 43 -17.57 6.52 2.12
CA PRO A 43 -17.05 7.87 1.98
C PRO A 43 -16.91 8.19 0.49
N THR A 44 -17.84 8.98 -0.03
CA THR A 44 -17.72 9.68 -1.31
C THR A 44 -16.70 10.79 -1.11
N ARG A 45 -15.45 10.47 -1.40
CA ARG A 45 -14.44 11.46 -1.73
C ARG A 45 -13.64 10.93 -2.91
N GLU A 46 -14.32 10.82 -4.05
CA GLU A 46 -13.66 11.09 -5.34
C GLU A 46 -13.25 12.58 -5.30
N GLU A 47 -12.19 12.88 -4.56
CA GLU A 47 -11.29 13.94 -4.97
C GLU A 47 -10.69 13.47 -6.30
N ALA A 48 -10.59 14.37 -7.26
CA ALA A 48 -10.15 14.13 -8.63
C ALA A 48 -8.65 13.80 -8.71
N GLY A 49 -8.19 12.86 -7.89
CA GLY A 49 -6.84 12.32 -7.83
C GLY A 49 -6.76 10.95 -8.50
N LEU A 50 -5.55 10.57 -8.86
CA LEU A 50 -5.24 9.27 -9.46
C LEU A 50 -5.31 8.18 -8.38
N ASP A 51 -6.14 7.15 -8.56
CA ASP A 51 -6.23 6.01 -7.63
C ASP A 51 -5.03 5.06 -7.84
N PRO A 52 -4.11 4.91 -6.86
CA PRO A 52 -2.94 4.06 -6.98
C PRO A 52 -3.28 2.58 -7.19
N CYS A 53 -4.39 2.09 -6.63
CA CYS A 53 -4.77 0.68 -6.78
C CYS A 53 -5.37 0.37 -8.15
N ALA A 54 -5.85 1.40 -8.85
CA ALA A 54 -6.36 1.29 -10.22
C ALA A 54 -5.24 1.29 -11.27
N LEU A 55 -4.01 1.70 -10.92
CA LEU A 55 -2.87 1.78 -11.85
C LEU A 55 -2.38 0.43 -12.36
N LEU A 56 -2.68 -0.65 -11.63
CA LEU A 56 -2.36 -2.01 -12.05
C LEU A 56 -3.63 -2.85 -12.14
N GLY A 57 -4.08 -3.05 -13.38
CA GLY A 57 -5.15 -3.99 -13.69
C GLY A 57 -4.77 -5.43 -13.34
N ALA A 58 -5.77 -6.33 -13.27
CA ALA A 58 -5.53 -7.73 -12.90
C ALA A 58 -4.52 -8.44 -13.80
N ARG A 59 -4.49 -8.11 -15.09
CA ARG A 59 -3.53 -8.66 -16.05
C ARG A 59 -2.11 -8.21 -15.76
N ASP A 60 -1.93 -6.91 -15.55
CA ASP A 60 -0.60 -6.32 -15.34
C ASP A 60 -0.02 -6.78 -14.00
N ARG A 61 -0.84 -6.80 -12.95
CA ARG A 61 -0.48 -7.43 -11.66
C ARG A 61 0.02 -8.86 -11.84
N SER A 62 -0.76 -9.70 -12.54
CA SER A 62 -0.36 -11.09 -12.77
C SER A 62 0.95 -11.19 -13.55
N SER A 63 1.20 -10.30 -14.52
CA SER A 63 2.46 -10.27 -15.27
C SER A 63 3.67 -9.82 -14.43
N ALA A 64 3.44 -8.98 -13.41
CA ALA A 64 4.43 -8.57 -12.42
C ALA A 64 4.63 -9.61 -11.29
N GLY A 65 3.88 -10.71 -11.30
CA GLY A 65 3.91 -11.73 -10.25
C GLY A 65 3.12 -11.37 -8.99
N LEU A 66 2.25 -10.37 -9.07
CA LEU A 66 1.29 -10.01 -8.03
C LEU A 66 0.00 -10.81 -8.22
N THR A 67 -0.33 -11.65 -7.25
CA THR A 67 -1.44 -12.60 -7.28
C THR A 67 -2.69 -12.06 -6.59
N SER A 68 -2.51 -11.10 -5.68
CA SER A 68 -3.59 -10.50 -4.91
C SER A 68 -4.01 -9.13 -5.46
N PRO A 69 -5.27 -8.70 -5.22
CA PRO A 69 -5.60 -7.28 -5.34
C PRO A 69 -4.74 -6.47 -4.35
N GLY A 70 -4.44 -5.22 -4.72
CA GLY A 70 -3.76 -4.30 -3.81
C GLY A 70 -4.71 -3.74 -2.77
N GLU A 71 -4.16 -3.35 -1.62
CA GLU A 71 -4.88 -2.74 -0.52
C GLU A 71 -4.60 -1.23 -0.48
N PRO A 72 -5.63 -0.38 -0.53
CA PRO A 72 -5.45 1.06 -0.39
C PRO A 72 -4.84 1.43 0.97
N THR A 73 -3.86 2.34 0.96
CA THR A 73 -3.16 2.81 2.16
C THR A 73 -2.71 4.26 1.96
N THR A 74 -1.89 4.78 2.89
CA THR A 74 -1.25 6.09 2.77
C THR A 74 0.22 6.03 3.18
N VAL A 75 1.09 6.67 2.40
CA VAL A 75 2.52 6.84 2.72
C VAL A 75 2.79 8.33 2.91
N ALA A 76 3.21 8.74 4.11
CA ALA A 76 3.46 10.15 4.45
C ALA A 76 2.28 11.11 4.13
N GLY A 77 1.04 10.59 4.13
CA GLY A 77 -0.17 11.35 3.80
C GLY A 77 -0.56 11.33 2.32
N ALA A 78 0.28 10.78 1.44
CA ALA A 78 -0.03 10.55 0.03
C ALA A 78 -0.80 9.23 -0.15
N PRO A 79 -1.79 9.16 -1.07
CA PRO A 79 -2.50 7.93 -1.38
C PRO A 79 -1.55 6.88 -1.97
N ALA A 80 -1.68 5.64 -1.49
CA ALA A 80 -0.86 4.53 -1.96
C ALA A 80 -1.66 3.22 -2.08
N CYS A 81 -1.07 2.25 -2.78
CA CYS A 81 -1.58 0.89 -2.86
C CYS A 81 -0.48 -0.11 -2.51
N ASP A 82 -0.75 -0.97 -1.54
CA ASP A 82 0.17 -2.03 -1.12
C ASP A 82 -0.23 -3.36 -1.75
N TYR A 83 0.75 -4.05 -2.33
CA TYR A 83 0.65 -5.41 -2.82
C TYR A 83 1.63 -6.28 -2.06
N VAL A 84 1.15 -7.36 -1.45
CA VAL A 84 1.97 -8.26 -0.64
C VAL A 84 1.87 -9.67 -1.20
N GLU A 85 3.03 -10.24 -1.54
CA GLU A 85 3.19 -11.66 -1.87
C GLU A 85 3.91 -12.35 -0.71
N PRO A 86 3.17 -13.04 0.19
CA PRO A 86 3.74 -13.58 1.43
C PRO A 86 4.95 -14.49 1.19
N GLY A 87 6.07 -14.15 1.84
CA GLY A 87 7.32 -14.90 1.71
C GLY A 87 8.10 -14.66 0.41
N ALA A 88 7.67 -13.72 -0.43
CA ALA A 88 8.35 -13.37 -1.67
C ALA A 88 8.79 -11.90 -1.70
N PHE A 89 7.84 -10.96 -1.82
CA PHE A 89 8.13 -9.53 -1.91
C PHE A 89 6.88 -8.69 -1.63
N GLY A 90 7.09 -7.41 -1.34
CA GLY A 90 6.05 -6.38 -1.32
C GLY A 90 6.30 -5.31 -2.39
N VAL A 91 5.24 -4.70 -2.87
CA VAL A 91 5.25 -3.53 -3.75
C VAL A 91 4.32 -2.47 -3.17
N THR A 92 4.81 -1.25 -3.00
CA THR A 92 3.99 -0.09 -2.65
C THR A 92 4.02 0.89 -3.80
N VAL A 93 2.85 1.28 -4.29
CA VAL A 93 2.69 2.30 -5.33
C VAL A 93 2.11 3.55 -4.68
N THR A 94 2.86 4.64 -4.62
CA THR A 94 2.45 5.91 -4.02
C THR A 94 2.28 6.98 -5.09
N VAL A 95 1.16 7.69 -5.08
CA VAL A 95 0.90 8.84 -5.96
C VAL A 95 1.18 10.11 -5.16
N ASP A 96 2.26 10.82 -5.48
CA ASP A 96 2.69 12.03 -4.77
C ASP A 96 2.43 13.28 -5.64
N GLU A 97 1.65 14.22 -5.09
CA GLU A 97 1.30 15.48 -5.73
C GLU A 97 2.31 16.61 -5.45
N HIS A 98 3.17 16.44 -4.44
CA HIS A 98 4.00 17.47 -3.84
C HIS A 98 5.50 17.30 -4.11
N THR A 99 5.94 16.07 -4.34
CA THR A 99 7.35 15.76 -4.61
C THR A 99 7.56 15.52 -6.09
N ASP A 100 8.38 16.35 -6.75
CA ASP A 100 8.83 16.11 -8.12
C ASP A 100 10.13 15.28 -8.16
N LEU A 101 10.52 14.80 -9.35
CA LEU A 101 11.74 14.00 -9.52
C LEU A 101 13.02 14.74 -9.11
N GLU A 102 13.09 16.06 -9.25
CA GLU A 102 14.27 16.82 -8.83
C GLU A 102 14.43 16.79 -7.30
N ALA A 103 13.32 16.91 -6.57
CA ALA A 103 13.29 16.77 -5.13
C ALA A 103 13.65 15.34 -4.67
N VAL A 104 13.24 14.30 -5.41
CA VAL A 104 13.68 12.91 -5.16
C VAL A 104 15.19 12.78 -5.32
N LYS A 105 15.75 13.24 -6.46
CA LYS A 105 17.20 13.20 -6.73
C LYS A 105 18.01 13.96 -5.69
N ALA A 106 17.54 15.12 -5.26
CA ALA A 106 18.22 15.91 -4.23
C ALA A 106 18.34 15.20 -2.88
N ARG A 107 17.41 14.28 -2.57
CA ARG A 107 17.39 13.49 -1.32
C ARG A 107 18.14 12.16 -1.45
N ALA A 108 18.33 11.67 -2.66
CA ALA A 108 18.97 10.40 -2.97
C ALA A 108 20.26 10.61 -3.80
N PRO A 109 21.42 10.85 -3.17
CA PRO A 109 22.64 11.21 -3.88
C PRO A 109 23.21 10.11 -4.79
N ARG A 110 22.77 8.85 -4.61
CA ARG A 110 23.11 7.70 -5.46
C ARG A 110 22.02 7.34 -6.46
N ALA A 111 21.03 8.20 -6.65
CA ALA A 111 19.95 7.93 -7.56
C ALA A 111 20.45 7.86 -9.01
N GLU A 112 19.99 6.85 -9.73
CA GLU A 112 20.28 6.61 -11.14
C GLU A 112 19.14 7.21 -11.98
N GLU A 113 19.44 8.11 -12.92
CA GLU A 113 18.42 8.58 -13.87
C GLU A 113 18.16 7.51 -14.94
N LEU A 114 16.89 7.28 -15.24
CA LEU A 114 16.47 6.40 -16.33
C LEU A 114 15.23 6.96 -17.04
N ARG A 115 14.76 6.20 -18.02
CA ARG A 115 13.49 6.45 -18.71
C ARG A 115 12.68 5.18 -18.71
N VAL A 116 11.42 5.28 -18.32
CA VAL A 116 10.43 4.21 -18.39
C VAL A 116 9.44 4.63 -19.46
N GLY A 117 9.35 3.88 -20.57
CA GLY A 117 8.56 4.30 -21.72
C GLY A 117 8.95 5.70 -22.22
N SER A 118 8.00 6.64 -22.14
CA SER A 118 8.19 8.05 -22.46
C SER A 118 8.53 8.93 -21.25
N ALA A 119 8.24 8.47 -20.04
CA ALA A 119 8.41 9.24 -18.81
C ALA A 119 9.85 9.21 -18.26
N PRO A 120 10.40 10.38 -17.87
CA PRO A 120 11.59 10.45 -17.03
C PRO A 120 11.35 9.70 -15.72
N ALA A 121 12.38 9.01 -15.23
CA ALA A 121 12.32 8.29 -13.97
C ALA A 121 13.67 8.29 -13.25
N VAL A 122 13.64 7.95 -11.98
CA VAL A 122 14.79 7.88 -11.09
C VAL A 122 14.72 6.57 -10.31
N LEU A 123 15.81 5.81 -10.32
CA LEU A 123 15.96 4.58 -9.55
C LEU A 123 16.84 4.86 -8.34
N VAL A 124 16.39 4.44 -7.17
CA VAL A 124 17.10 4.57 -5.90
C VAL A 124 17.25 3.19 -5.28
N ALA A 125 18.50 2.78 -5.08
CA ALA A 125 18.84 1.51 -4.45
C ALA A 125 20.23 1.59 -3.80
N ASP A 126 20.42 0.94 -2.65
CA ASP A 126 21.75 0.73 -2.09
C ASP A 126 22.29 -0.65 -2.47
N ARG A 127 22.81 -0.76 -3.70
CA ARG A 127 23.33 -2.02 -4.24
C ARG A 127 24.51 -2.58 -3.44
N ASP A 128 25.24 -1.74 -2.71
CA ASP A 128 26.35 -2.17 -1.87
C ASP A 128 25.86 -2.81 -0.57
N ALA A 129 24.68 -2.38 -0.07
CA ALA A 129 24.05 -2.94 1.12
C ALA A 129 23.35 -4.27 0.82
N ASP A 130 22.88 -4.46 -0.42
CA ASP A 130 22.08 -5.61 -0.86
C ASP A 130 20.91 -5.92 0.10
N ASP A 131 20.19 -4.87 0.50
CA ASP A 131 19.12 -4.92 1.50
C ASP A 131 17.76 -5.36 0.94
N GLY A 132 17.73 -5.77 -0.33
CA GLY A 132 16.53 -6.22 -1.00
C GLY A 132 15.50 -5.13 -1.27
N THR A 133 15.89 -3.86 -1.20
CA THR A 133 15.01 -2.72 -1.47
C THR A 133 15.36 -2.01 -2.77
N CYS A 134 14.34 -1.51 -3.45
CA CYS A 134 14.54 -0.61 -4.59
C CYS A 134 13.32 0.28 -4.78
N SER A 135 13.55 1.54 -5.13
CA SER A 135 12.50 2.50 -5.47
C SER A 135 12.69 2.99 -6.91
N VAL A 136 11.62 2.99 -7.70
CA VAL A 136 11.56 3.70 -8.98
C VAL A 136 10.54 4.82 -8.83
N SER A 137 10.98 6.06 -9.04
CA SER A 137 10.13 7.24 -9.06
C SER A 137 9.94 7.69 -10.50
N LEU A 138 8.70 7.78 -10.95
CA LEU A 138 8.29 8.11 -12.31
C LEU A 138 7.66 9.50 -12.35
N ALA A 139 8.10 10.39 -13.24
CA ALA A 139 7.40 11.65 -13.45
C ALA A 139 6.01 11.39 -14.04
N ALA A 140 4.97 11.94 -13.42
CA ALA A 140 3.62 11.86 -13.95
C ALA A 140 3.35 13.04 -14.90
N GLY A 141 2.69 12.75 -16.03
CA GLY A 141 2.17 13.74 -16.97
C GLY A 141 0.73 14.19 -16.65
N ARG A 142 0.14 13.67 -15.57
CA ARG A 142 -1.27 13.89 -15.21
C ARG A 142 -1.44 15.12 -14.31
N PRO A 143 -2.46 15.97 -14.54
CA PRO A 143 -2.75 17.08 -13.65
C PRO A 143 -2.97 16.62 -12.21
N GLY A 144 -2.33 17.29 -11.26
CA GLY A 144 -2.46 16.98 -9.83
C GLY A 144 -1.53 15.86 -9.35
N VAL A 145 -0.73 15.22 -10.22
CA VAL A 145 0.26 14.22 -9.81
C VAL A 145 1.64 14.70 -10.25
N SER A 146 2.60 14.73 -9.32
CA SER A 146 3.98 15.13 -9.62
C SER A 146 4.83 13.90 -9.92
N THR A 147 4.79 12.89 -9.04
CA THR A 147 5.60 11.68 -9.12
C THR A 147 4.78 10.47 -8.69
N VAL A 148 5.03 9.32 -9.31
CA VAL A 148 4.58 8.01 -8.81
C VAL A 148 5.79 7.25 -8.29
N HIS A 149 5.76 6.86 -7.03
CA HIS A 149 6.81 6.05 -6.40
C HIS A 149 6.40 4.58 -6.43
N ILE A 150 7.32 3.73 -6.87
CA ILE A 150 7.18 2.28 -6.88
C ILE A 150 8.29 1.72 -5.99
N ASP A 151 7.93 1.37 -4.77
CA ASP A 151 8.85 0.83 -3.78
C ASP A 151 8.69 -0.69 -3.71
N VAL A 152 9.80 -1.42 -3.83
CA VAL A 152 9.83 -2.88 -3.74
C VAL A 152 10.73 -3.28 -2.58
N THR A 153 10.29 -4.29 -1.83
CA THR A 153 11.08 -4.93 -0.78
C THR A 153 10.96 -6.45 -0.91
N THR A 154 12.07 -7.16 -0.97
CA THR A 154 12.09 -8.63 -0.93
C THR A 154 11.85 -9.13 0.50
N ALA A 155 11.23 -10.31 0.65
CA ALA A 155 10.83 -10.81 1.96
C ALA A 155 12.01 -11.19 2.88
N ASP A 156 13.16 -11.51 2.30
CA ASP A 156 14.41 -11.86 3.00
C ASP A 156 15.40 -10.71 3.09
N PHE A 157 15.03 -9.52 2.59
CA PHE A 157 15.84 -8.29 2.60
C PHE A 157 17.21 -8.50 1.94
N GLN A 158 17.21 -9.24 0.83
CA GLN A 158 18.38 -9.52 -0.02
C GLN A 158 18.01 -9.37 -1.49
N ASP A 159 19.02 -9.39 -2.37
CA ASP A 159 18.85 -9.33 -3.82
C ASP A 159 18.20 -8.01 -4.28
N THR A 160 18.87 -6.89 -3.95
CA THR A 160 18.50 -5.54 -4.39
C THR A 160 18.39 -5.45 -5.92
N ALA A 161 19.17 -6.25 -6.66
CA ALA A 161 19.07 -6.32 -8.11
C ALA A 161 17.70 -6.85 -8.57
N GLN A 162 17.19 -7.91 -7.94
CA GLN A 162 15.84 -8.41 -8.20
C GLN A 162 14.77 -7.42 -7.76
N ALA A 163 14.93 -6.76 -6.61
CA ALA A 163 14.01 -5.71 -6.16
C ALA A 163 13.88 -4.61 -7.24
N CYS A 164 15.00 -4.15 -7.80
CA CYS A 164 15.01 -3.16 -8.86
C CYS A 164 14.43 -3.66 -10.18
N ALA A 165 14.67 -4.91 -10.55
CA ALA A 165 14.04 -5.51 -11.74
C ALA A 165 12.52 -5.51 -11.60
N ARG A 166 12.00 -5.88 -10.43
CA ARG A 166 10.56 -5.85 -10.14
C ARG A 166 9.99 -4.43 -10.14
N ALA A 167 10.66 -3.49 -9.47
CA ALA A 167 10.24 -2.09 -9.42
C ALA A 167 10.16 -1.49 -10.82
N THR A 168 11.14 -1.78 -11.67
CA THR A 168 11.18 -1.33 -13.07
C THR A 168 10.05 -1.95 -13.90
N THR A 169 9.83 -3.26 -13.78
CA THR A 169 8.70 -3.94 -14.47
C THR A 169 7.37 -3.32 -14.07
N VAL A 170 7.15 -3.05 -12.79
CA VAL A 170 5.92 -2.41 -12.32
C VAL A 170 5.79 -0.98 -12.85
N ALA A 171 6.88 -0.21 -12.83
CA ALA A 171 6.89 1.14 -13.40
C ALA A 171 6.54 1.14 -14.91
N GLU A 172 7.06 0.18 -15.68
CA GLU A 172 6.73 0.02 -17.11
C GLU A 172 5.25 -0.29 -17.35
N LEU A 173 4.61 -1.03 -16.45
CA LEU A 173 3.18 -1.34 -16.52
C LEU A 173 2.30 -0.14 -16.13
N ILE A 174 2.77 0.69 -15.19
CA ILE A 174 2.05 1.87 -14.71
C ILE A 174 2.21 3.07 -15.65
N GLU A 175 3.34 3.20 -16.33
CA GLU A 175 3.66 4.39 -17.15
C GLU A 175 2.53 4.83 -18.10
N PRO A 176 1.88 3.93 -18.85
CA PRO A 176 0.80 4.31 -19.76
C PRO A 176 -0.44 4.91 -19.08
N GLU A 177 -0.64 4.67 -17.78
CA GLU A 177 -1.77 5.20 -17.02
C GLU A 177 -1.52 6.62 -16.48
N VAL A 178 -0.24 7.04 -16.45
CA VAL A 178 0.19 8.27 -15.74
C VAL A 178 0.89 9.30 -16.62
N THR A 179 1.05 9.03 -17.91
CA THR A 179 1.58 9.94 -18.93
C THR A 179 0.52 10.35 -19.94
#